data_AF-A0A1I8PI94-F1
#
_entry.id   AF-A0A1I8PI94-F1
#
_cell.length_a   1.000
_cell.length_b   1.000
_cell.length_c   1.000
_cell.angle_alpha   90.00
_cell.angle_beta   90.00
_cell.angle_gamma   90.00
#
_symmetry.space_group_name_H-M   'P 1'
#
loop_
_entity.id
_entity.type
_entity.pdbx_description
1 polymer ?
#
loop_
_entity_poly.entity_id
_entity_poly.type
_entity_poly.pdbx_seq_one_letter_code
_entity_poly.pdbx_strand_id
1 'polypeptide(L)'
;MCNPKFRMRHNHFYKSLKQICFGIVLSLSASGACYVLHSLPRKEKYANFYTNYDPMSSFTRMKEGGYLDSCPPTSKGHNFKQK
;
A
#
# COMPACT_ATOMS: atom_id res chain seq x y z
N MET A 1 -52.31 -36.70 0.02
CA MET A 1 -51.06 -35.97 0.29
C MET A 1 -50.86 -34.95 -0.83
N CYS A 2 -50.79 -33.65 -0.54
CA CYS A 2 -50.62 -32.59 -1.54
C CYS A 2 -49.12 -32.33 -1.75
N ASN A 3 -48.60 -32.49 -2.97
CA ASN A 3 -47.19 -32.25 -3.28
C ASN A 3 -46.92 -30.74 -3.37
N PRO A 4 -45.84 -30.22 -2.73
CA PRO A 4 -45.51 -28.80 -2.80
C PRO A 4 -45.19 -28.40 -4.24
N LYS A 5 -45.87 -27.36 -4.73
CA LYS A 5 -45.64 -26.83 -6.08
C LYS A 5 -44.37 -25.98 -6.11
N PHE A 6 -43.29 -26.52 -6.68
CA PHE A 6 -42.05 -25.77 -6.87
C PHE A 6 -42.27 -24.60 -7.84
N ARG A 7 -41.76 -23.43 -7.46
CA ARG A 7 -41.88 -22.21 -8.26
C ARG A 7 -40.89 -22.28 -9.45
N MET A 8 -41.37 -22.75 -10.60
CA MET A 8 -40.52 -22.98 -11.79
C MET A 8 -40.19 -21.71 -12.60
N ARG A 9 -40.95 -20.63 -12.47
CA ARG A 9 -40.76 -19.37 -13.23
C ARG A 9 -39.91 -18.34 -12.45
N HIS A 10 -38.99 -17.65 -13.14
CA HIS A 10 -38.09 -16.59 -12.63
C HIS A 10 -36.92 -17.02 -11.71
N ASN A 11 -36.64 -18.32 -11.57
CA ASN A 11 -35.54 -18.79 -10.71
C ASN A 11 -34.15 -18.38 -11.25
N HIS A 12 -33.94 -18.48 -12.58
CA HIS A 12 -32.68 -18.08 -13.21
C HIS A 12 -32.41 -16.58 -13.06
N PHE A 13 -33.41 -15.75 -13.31
CA PHE A 13 -33.29 -14.29 -13.17
C PHE A 13 -32.91 -13.88 -11.73
N TYR A 14 -33.59 -14.46 -10.73
CA TYR A 14 -33.27 -14.17 -9.33
C TYR A 14 -31.87 -14.67 -8.91
N LYS A 15 -31.45 -15.84 -9.41
CA LYS A 15 -30.08 -16.34 -9.18
C LYS A 15 -29.03 -15.43 -9.82
N SER A 16 -29.24 -14.97 -11.05
CA SER A 16 -28.34 -14.04 -11.73
C SER A 16 -28.26 -12.69 -11.01
N LEU A 17 -29.39 -12.13 -10.55
CA LEU A 17 -29.38 -10.89 -9.77
C LEU A 17 -28.59 -11.03 -8.47
N LYS A 18 -28.74 -12.15 -7.76
CA LYS A 18 -27.94 -12.41 -6.55
C LYS A 18 -26.45 -12.46 -6.83
N GLN A 19 -26.05 -13.12 -7.92
CA GLN A 19 -24.64 -13.20 -8.32
C GLN A 19 -24.08 -11.83 -8.70
N ILE A 20 -24.86 -11.00 -9.39
CA ILE A 20 -24.47 -9.63 -9.74
C ILE A 20 -24.29 -8.80 -8.47
N CYS A 21 -25.27 -8.83 -7.54
CA CYS A 21 -25.14 -8.11 -6.27
C CYS A 21 -23.90 -8.57 -5.48
N PHE A 22 -23.65 -9.87 -5.43
CA PHE A 22 -22.45 -10.40 -4.77
C PHE A 22 -21.17 -9.92 -5.45
N GLY A 23 -21.12 -9.92 -6.78
CA GLY A 23 -19.99 -9.41 -7.56
C GLY A 23 -19.71 -7.93 -7.28
N ILE A 24 -20.77 -7.11 -7.22
CA ILE A 24 -20.64 -5.67 -6.89
C ILE A 24 -20.08 -5.50 -5.49
N VAL A 25 -20.66 -6.16 -4.48
CA VAL A 25 -20.18 -6.08 -3.10
C VAL A 25 -18.72 -6.52 -2.98
N LEU A 26 -18.35 -7.60 -3.67
CA LEU A 26 -16.98 -8.11 -3.65
C LEU A 26 -15.99 -7.16 -4.34
N SER A 27 -16.37 -6.55 -5.47
CA SER A 27 -15.52 -5.58 -6.17
C SER A 27 -15.27 -4.31 -5.36
N LEU A 28 -16.29 -3.81 -4.66
CA LEU A 28 -16.19 -2.64 -3.81
C LEU A 28 -15.38 -2.94 -2.55
N SER A 29 -15.60 -4.11 -1.94
CA SER A 29 -14.84 -4.52 -0.75
C SER A 29 -13.37 -4.74 -1.07
N ALA A 30 -13.03 -5.38 -2.19
CA ALA A 30 -11.65 -5.55 -2.64
C ALA A 30 -10.95 -4.20 -2.89
N SER A 31 -11.63 -3.27 -3.57
CA SER A 31 -11.09 -1.93 -3.82
C SER A 31 -10.89 -1.15 -2.51
N GLY A 32 -11.87 -1.20 -1.60
CA GLY A 32 -11.76 -0.59 -0.28
C GLY A 32 -10.64 -1.18 0.57
N ALA A 33 -10.50 -2.51 0.57
CA ALA A 33 -9.45 -3.21 1.28
C ALA A 33 -8.06 -2.82 0.77
N CYS A 34 -7.86 -2.73 -0.54
CA CYS A 34 -6.60 -2.28 -1.12
C CYS A 34 -6.28 -0.82 -0.72
N TYR A 35 -7.28 0.07 -0.75
CA TYR A 35 -7.09 1.45 -0.32
C TYR A 35 -6.67 1.54 1.15
N VAL A 36 -7.39 0.85 2.03
CA VAL A 36 -7.15 0.90 3.48
C VAL A 36 -5.84 0.22 3.87
N LEU A 37 -5.56 -0.98 3.35
CA LEU A 37 -4.41 -1.77 3.77
C LEU A 37 -3.10 -1.39 3.09
N HIS A 38 -3.15 -0.79 1.90
CA HIS A 38 -1.94 -0.44 1.16
C HIS A 38 -1.72 1.08 1.11
N SER A 39 -2.74 1.84 0.68
CA SER A 39 -2.53 3.26 0.38
C SER A 39 -2.49 4.15 1.63
N LEU A 40 -3.33 3.89 2.62
CA LEU A 40 -3.36 4.65 3.88
C LEU A 40 -2.07 4.49 4.70
N PRO A 41 -1.58 3.27 5.02
CA PRO A 41 -0.38 3.14 5.82
C PRO A 41 0.85 3.69 5.10
N ARG A 42 0.88 3.67 3.76
CA ARG A 42 1.93 4.36 3.01
C ARG A 42 1.87 5.87 3.27
N LYS A 43 0.70 6.50 3.11
CA LYS A 43 0.53 7.94 3.36
C LYS A 43 0.91 8.31 4.79
N GLU A 44 0.49 7.53 5.78
CA GLU A 44 0.83 7.76 7.18
C GLU A 44 2.34 7.62 7.45
N LYS A 45 3.00 6.60 6.91
CA LYS A 45 4.46 6.45 7.05
C LYS A 45 5.22 7.64 6.48
N TYR A 46 4.82 8.13 5.31
CA TYR A 46 5.42 9.33 4.72
C TYR A 46 5.14 10.58 5.57
N ALA A 47 3.91 10.78 6.02
CA ALA A 47 3.56 11.90 6.88
C ALA A 47 4.38 11.87 8.18
N ASN A 48 4.42 10.72 8.86
CA ASN A 48 5.16 10.51 10.10
C ASN A 48 6.67 10.67 9.93
N PHE A 49 7.22 10.31 8.77
CA PHE A 49 8.64 10.54 8.49
C PHE A 49 8.94 12.04 8.47
N TYR A 50 8.12 12.83 7.78
CA TYR A 50 8.36 14.26 7.60
C TYR A 50 7.89 15.16 8.76
N THR A 51 7.11 14.66 9.71
CA THR A 51 6.67 15.50 10.86
C THR A 51 7.83 16.00 11.71
N ASN A 52 8.89 15.20 11.86
CA ASN A 52 10.07 15.53 12.67
C ASN A 52 11.37 15.40 11.88
N TYR A 53 11.30 15.39 10.55
CA TYR A 53 12.48 15.23 9.71
C TYR A 53 13.30 16.52 9.68
N ASP A 54 14.52 16.47 10.22
CA ASP A 54 15.50 17.52 10.04
C ASP A 54 16.43 17.19 8.86
N PRO A 55 16.39 17.98 7.78
CA PRO A 55 17.22 17.74 6.60
C PRO A 55 18.72 17.90 6.90
N MET A 56 19.11 18.79 7.83
CA MET A 56 20.52 19.09 8.08
C MET A 56 21.22 17.99 8.89
N SER A 57 20.57 17.43 9.91
CA SER A 57 21.10 16.26 10.61
C SER A 57 21.22 15.03 9.70
N SER A 58 20.23 14.80 8.84
CA SER A 58 20.26 13.70 7.86
C SER A 58 21.40 13.85 6.85
N PHE A 59 21.61 15.08 6.35
CA PHE A 59 22.73 15.40 5.47
C PHE A 59 24.08 15.21 6.17
N THR A 60 24.21 15.68 7.42
CA THR A 60 25.43 15.55 8.21
C THR A 60 25.80 14.08 8.41
N ARG A 61 24.81 13.23 8.73
CA ARG A 61 24.98 11.77 8.80
C ARG A 61 25.46 11.16 7.47
N MET A 62 24.94 11.62 6.34
CA MET A 62 25.36 11.13 5.01
C MET A 62 26.77 11.58 4.64
N LYS A 63 27.13 12.83 4.95
CA LYS A 63 28.47 13.38 4.76
C LYS A 63 29.50 12.64 5.61
N GLU A 64 29.19 12.40 6.89
CA GLU A 64 30.05 11.63 7.79
C GLU A 64 30.18 10.17 7.38
N GLY A 65 29.11 9.59 6.82
CA GLY A 65 29.13 8.24 6.25
C GLY A 65 29.90 8.10 4.94
N GLY A 66 30.41 9.20 4.37
CA GLY A 66 31.21 9.16 3.13
C GLY A 66 30.40 8.76 1.89
N TYR A 67 29.08 8.90 1.92
CA TYR A 67 28.20 8.54 0.78
C TYR A 67 28.19 9.60 -0.33
N LEU A 68 28.78 10.77 -0.09
CA LEU A 68 28.70 11.92 -0.98
C LEU A 68 30.07 12.21 -1.61
N ASP A 69 30.22 11.93 -2.90
CA ASP A 69 31.45 12.25 -3.66
C ASP A 69 31.72 13.77 -3.68
N SER A 70 30.66 14.58 -3.74
CA SER A 70 30.73 16.04 -3.74
C SER A 70 31.13 16.64 -2.38
N CYS A 71 31.03 15.88 -1.29
CA CYS A 71 31.27 16.33 0.07
C CYS A 71 32.08 15.28 0.83
N PRO A 72 33.42 15.24 0.65
CA PRO A 72 34.26 14.23 1.27
C PRO A 72 34.15 14.28 2.80
N PRO A 73 34.16 13.10 3.48
CA PRO A 73 34.03 13.03 4.93
C PRO A 73 35.20 13.77 5.60
N THR A 74 34.90 14.59 6.59
CA THR A 74 35.88 15.44 7.28
C THR A 74 36.76 14.69 8.29
N SER A 75 36.60 13.37 8.45
CA SER A 75 37.46 12.54 9.29
C SER A 75 38.37 11.65 8.44
N LYS A 76 39.68 11.83 8.62
CA LYS A 76 40.72 10.99 8.04
C LYS A 76 40.50 9.52 8.44
N GLY A 77 40.26 8.65 7.47
CA GLY A 77 40.00 7.23 7.71
C GLY A 77 39.95 6.37 6.45
N HIS A 78 41.08 6.30 5.74
CA HIS A 78 41.60 5.15 5.00
C HIS A 78 40.72 4.41 3.95
N ASN A 79 41.21 4.40 2.70
CA ASN A 79 40.89 3.52 1.56
C ASN A 79 39.52 3.66 0.87
N PHE A 80 39.46 4.53 -0.15
CA PHE A 80 38.62 4.28 -1.32
C PHE A 80 39.49 3.84 -2.50
N LYS A 81 39.44 2.53 -2.80
CA LYS A 81 40.01 1.94 -4.02
C LYS A 81 39.27 2.53 -5.23
N GLN A 82 39.96 3.42 -5.95
CA GLN A 82 39.62 3.76 -7.33
C GLN A 82 39.77 2.48 -8.18
N LYS A 83 38.71 2.07 -8.88
CA LYS A 83 38.76 1.01 -9.89
C LYS A 83 38.29 1.59 -11.21
#